data_AF-A0A7X3QIZ9-F1
#
_entry.id   AF-A0A7X3QIZ9-F1
#
_cell.length_a   1.000
_cell.length_b   1.000
_cell.length_c   1.000
_cell.angle_alpha   90.00
_cell.angle_beta   90.00
_cell.angle_gamma   90.00
#
_symmetry.space_group_name_H-M   'P 1'
#
loop_
_entity.id
_entity.type
_entity.pdbx_description
1 polymer ?
#
loop_
_entity_poly.entity_id
_entity_poly.type
_entity_poly.pdbx_seq_one_letter_code
_entity_poly.pdbx_strand_id
1 'polypeptide(L)'
;KESCARQGIGYHRAATAEEAVARVTQLLGDARRIAKSKSMVAEEVGLTHALRVRGKEVLETDIGEYIVDIEGRGPSHITAPALHLNRARIRELLAGAGEDVPDDDPVRLSRAVRDVVAEFFGEVDAGITGANAVIADSGRIVIVENEGNVSLGVSRPRLHIAITGMEKVVADEEAALAVLQVLAPSATAQPLTAYTHFLGAPDEGRERHLVVVDNGRSEILADERYRDVLRCIRCGACMNACPVYTAAGGLSYGSPYMGPIGAVVSPLLWRDGRHADLPSASSLCGRCSEVCPVGIPLHRMLLDLRAGEAENGGSRVEKVAWKSWAAAFAGRQGRAASLLARLGLRAGGRLPGLPVGGSRPIPAANPSRDPAMLVPLDSIEPEPEPATEPLPDDVVSAFRERASVVGAVVVDEAEPEDGDRRVRATAAVASTGSVLLAGEAAARGALMEARRIVVEVDEASVVRFPQELGPALAGDGDALILTGASRTADIEKQIVRGIHGPQALVVVVGSGTAQA
;
A
#
# COMPACT_ATOMS: atom_id res chain seq x y z
N LYS A 1 21.32 -5.76 -9.33
CA LYS A 1 22.23 -4.86 -10.10
C LYS A 1 22.55 -5.45 -11.48
N GLU A 2 23.15 -6.64 -11.55
CA GLU A 2 23.51 -7.30 -12.81
C GLU A 2 22.31 -7.51 -13.74
N SER A 3 21.20 -8.03 -13.22
CA SER A 3 19.98 -8.21 -14.01
C SER A 3 19.36 -6.89 -14.48
N CYS A 4 19.39 -5.83 -13.66
CA CYS A 4 18.99 -4.49 -14.11
C CYS A 4 19.86 -4.01 -15.28
N ALA A 5 21.18 -4.23 -15.23
CA ALA A 5 22.07 -3.87 -16.33
C ALA A 5 21.76 -4.66 -17.61
N ARG A 6 21.44 -5.95 -17.50
CA ARG A 6 20.99 -6.79 -18.63
C ARG A 6 19.71 -6.24 -19.27
N GLN A 7 18.82 -5.68 -18.46
CA GLN A 7 17.54 -5.07 -18.87
C GLN A 7 17.66 -3.62 -19.37
N GLY A 8 18.86 -3.01 -19.33
CA GLY A 8 19.00 -1.59 -19.59
C GLY A 8 18.34 -0.68 -18.54
N ILE A 9 18.03 -1.21 -17.35
CA ILE A 9 17.50 -0.45 -16.21
C ILE A 9 18.66 0.12 -15.40
N GLY A 10 18.72 1.43 -15.24
CA GLY A 10 19.76 2.06 -14.43
C GLY A 10 19.56 1.80 -12.94
N TYR A 11 20.45 1.02 -12.32
CA TYR A 11 20.42 0.68 -10.91
C TYR A 11 21.21 1.67 -10.05
N HIS A 12 20.59 2.17 -8.99
CA HIS A 12 21.18 3.10 -8.03
C HIS A 12 20.90 2.63 -6.60
N ARG A 13 21.85 2.86 -5.70
CA ARG A 13 21.69 2.61 -4.27
C ARG A 13 21.90 3.92 -3.50
N ALA A 14 21.09 4.14 -2.48
CA ALA A 14 21.22 5.24 -1.54
C ALA A 14 21.30 4.69 -0.11
N ALA A 15 22.33 5.08 0.63
CA ALA A 15 22.50 4.70 2.02
C ALA A 15 21.56 5.49 2.95
N THR A 16 21.29 6.76 2.63
CA THR A 16 20.49 7.68 3.44
C THR A 16 19.35 8.32 2.65
N ALA A 17 18.43 8.98 3.38
CA ALA A 17 17.38 9.80 2.78
C ALA A 17 17.93 10.92 1.88
N GLU A 18 19.00 11.60 2.32
CA GLU A 18 19.62 12.69 1.56
C GLU A 18 20.22 12.18 0.24
N GLU A 19 20.89 11.02 0.27
CA GLU A 19 21.42 10.39 -0.94
C GLU A 19 20.31 9.97 -1.89
N ALA A 20 19.19 9.46 -1.37
CA ALA A 20 18.04 9.06 -2.19
C ALA A 20 17.43 10.28 -2.90
N VAL A 21 17.18 11.37 -2.16
CA VAL A 21 16.68 12.65 -2.70
C VAL A 21 17.66 13.22 -3.72
N ALA A 22 18.96 13.25 -3.42
CA ALA A 22 19.98 13.75 -4.33
C ALA A 22 20.03 12.93 -5.63
N ARG A 23 19.96 11.60 -5.52
CA ARG A 23 19.97 10.69 -6.67
C ARG A 23 18.75 10.89 -7.56
N VAL A 24 17.55 10.91 -6.99
CA VAL A 24 16.32 11.13 -7.77
C VAL A 24 16.36 12.51 -8.44
N THR A 25 16.78 13.55 -7.71
CA THR A 25 16.91 14.91 -8.27
C THR A 25 17.90 14.93 -9.45
N GLN A 26 19.02 14.23 -9.33
CA GLN A 26 20.01 14.12 -10.42
C GLN A 26 19.40 13.44 -11.66
N LEU A 27 18.68 12.34 -11.47
CA LEU A 27 18.05 11.58 -12.57
C LEU A 27 16.96 12.39 -13.27
N LEU A 28 16.21 13.20 -12.53
CA LEU A 28 15.18 14.06 -13.09
C LEU A 28 15.76 15.17 -13.98
N GLY A 29 17.00 15.61 -13.74
CA GLY A 29 17.62 16.68 -14.53
C GLY A 29 16.72 17.91 -14.65
N ASP A 30 16.37 18.29 -15.88
CA ASP A 30 15.52 19.45 -16.19
C ASP A 30 14.01 19.16 -16.17
N ALA A 31 13.58 17.90 -15.98
CA ALA A 31 12.16 17.52 -15.94
C ALA A 31 11.38 18.36 -14.93
N ARG A 32 10.31 19.05 -15.32
CA ARG A 32 9.58 19.99 -14.47
C ARG A 32 8.30 19.39 -13.90
N ARG A 33 7.52 18.68 -14.72
CA ARG A 33 6.23 18.07 -14.36
C ARG A 33 6.42 16.59 -14.05
N ILE A 34 6.18 16.21 -12.81
CA ILE A 34 6.49 14.87 -12.28
C ILE A 34 5.21 14.23 -11.75
N ALA A 35 4.80 13.15 -12.41
CA ALA A 35 3.70 12.31 -11.94
C ALA A 35 4.26 11.33 -10.92
N LYS A 36 3.80 11.42 -9.67
CA LYS A 36 4.18 10.49 -8.62
C LYS A 36 3.02 9.57 -8.29
N SER A 37 3.27 8.27 -8.30
CA SER A 37 2.35 7.30 -7.72
C SER A 37 2.74 7.00 -6.28
N LYS A 38 1.78 6.50 -5.51
CA LYS A 38 1.92 6.11 -4.11
C LYS A 38 3.23 5.38 -3.81
N SER A 39 4.02 5.95 -2.90
CA SER A 39 5.29 5.37 -2.44
C SER A 39 5.62 5.78 -1.02
N MET A 40 5.56 4.81 -0.11
CA MET A 40 5.90 5.00 1.30
C MET A 40 7.38 5.37 1.51
N VAL A 41 8.26 4.87 0.63
CA VAL A 41 9.71 5.18 0.72
C VAL A 41 9.99 6.59 0.22
N ALA A 42 9.26 7.08 -0.77
CA ALA A 42 9.33 8.48 -1.18
C ALA A 42 8.89 9.43 -0.04
N GLU A 43 7.84 9.05 0.70
CA GLU A 43 7.40 9.79 1.90
C GLU A 43 8.44 9.70 3.03
N GLU A 44 8.99 8.51 3.29
CA GLU A 44 10.05 8.27 4.28
C GLU A 44 11.25 9.20 4.12
N VAL A 45 11.68 9.44 2.88
CA VAL A 45 12.84 10.28 2.58
C VAL A 45 12.47 11.76 2.33
N GLY A 46 11.19 12.12 2.44
CA GLY A 46 10.71 13.48 2.20
C GLY A 46 10.84 13.95 0.75
N LEU A 47 10.74 13.03 -0.21
CA LEU A 47 11.04 13.29 -1.63
C LEU A 47 10.14 14.38 -2.22
N THR A 48 8.81 14.29 -2.03
CA THR A 48 7.86 15.24 -2.61
C THR A 48 8.15 16.67 -2.15
N HIS A 49 8.35 16.86 -0.84
CA HIS A 49 8.73 18.16 -0.28
C HIS A 49 10.04 18.67 -0.88
N ALA A 50 11.08 17.82 -0.92
CA ALA A 50 12.38 18.19 -1.45
C ALA A 50 12.35 18.60 -2.93
N LEU A 51 11.54 17.94 -3.75
CA LEU A 51 11.36 18.27 -5.17
C LEU A 51 10.59 19.59 -5.36
N ARG A 52 9.52 19.81 -4.58
CA ARG A 52 8.74 21.06 -4.63
C ARG A 52 9.55 22.28 -4.23
N VAL A 53 10.39 22.17 -3.19
CA VAL A 53 11.33 23.25 -2.79
C VAL A 53 12.33 23.60 -3.91
N ARG A 54 12.61 22.64 -4.81
CA ARG A 54 13.47 22.83 -6.00
C ARG A 54 12.70 23.30 -7.23
N GLY A 55 11.44 23.71 -7.07
CA GLY A 55 10.60 24.25 -8.16
C GLY A 55 10.05 23.21 -9.12
N LYS A 56 10.12 21.91 -8.77
CA LYS A 56 9.47 20.84 -9.54
C LYS A 56 7.97 20.82 -9.22
N GLU A 57 7.14 20.64 -10.24
CA GLU A 57 5.71 20.43 -10.10
C GLU A 57 5.46 18.94 -9.92
N VAL A 58 5.19 18.52 -8.69
CA VAL A 58 4.97 17.11 -8.34
C VAL A 58 3.49 16.92 -8.00
N LEU A 59 2.82 16.03 -8.73
CA LEU A 59 1.43 15.66 -8.50
C LEU A 59 1.35 14.20 -8.04
N GLU A 60 0.65 13.96 -6.92
CA GLU A 60 0.24 12.60 -6.54
C GLU A 60 -0.91 12.15 -7.46
N THR A 61 -0.76 10.99 -8.06
CA THR A 61 -1.68 10.48 -9.10
C THR A 61 -2.66 9.44 -8.59
N ASP A 62 -2.51 9.00 -7.35
CA ASP A 62 -3.45 8.14 -6.61
C ASP A 62 -4.49 9.05 -5.95
N ILE A 63 -5.78 8.74 -6.11
CA ILE A 63 -6.86 9.62 -5.63
C ILE A 63 -6.75 9.88 -4.13
N GLY A 64 -6.53 8.83 -3.34
CA GLY A 64 -6.35 8.94 -1.89
C GLY A 64 -5.15 9.80 -1.51
N GLU A 65 -3.99 9.61 -2.16
CA GLU A 65 -2.80 10.42 -1.89
C GLU A 65 -2.98 11.89 -2.34
N TYR A 66 -3.65 12.15 -3.47
CA TYR A 66 -3.93 13.51 -3.93
C TYR A 66 -4.77 14.30 -2.91
N ILE A 67 -5.85 13.68 -2.40
CA ILE A 67 -6.72 14.30 -1.39
C ILE A 67 -5.92 14.63 -0.12
N VAL A 68 -5.08 13.70 0.32
CA VAL A 68 -4.23 13.87 1.51
C VAL A 68 -3.14 14.91 1.31
N ASP A 69 -2.59 15.01 0.10
CA ASP A 69 -1.59 16.02 -0.25
C ASP A 69 -2.17 17.43 -0.23
N ILE A 70 -3.41 17.62 -0.70
CA ILE A 70 -4.15 18.89 -0.54
C ILE A 70 -4.40 19.20 0.94
N GLU A 71 -4.75 18.19 1.75
CA GLU A 71 -4.98 18.38 3.19
C GLU A 71 -3.69 18.77 3.94
N GLY A 72 -2.53 18.28 3.49
CA GLY A 72 -1.22 18.59 4.05
C GLY A 72 -0.90 17.89 5.39
N ARG A 73 -1.66 16.85 5.76
CA ARG A 73 -1.49 16.12 7.04
C ARG A 73 -0.87 14.72 6.90
N GLY A 74 -0.71 14.25 5.66
CA GLY A 74 -0.14 12.94 5.36
C GLY A 74 -1.13 11.78 5.52
N PRO A 75 -0.75 10.57 5.09
CA PRO A 75 -1.68 9.44 4.98
C PRO A 75 -2.05 8.87 6.36
N SER A 76 -3.30 8.45 6.49
CA SER A 76 -3.81 7.80 7.71
C SER A 76 -3.84 6.28 7.66
N HIS A 77 -3.75 5.68 6.47
CA HIS A 77 -3.67 4.24 6.27
C HIS A 77 -2.77 3.89 5.08
N ILE A 78 -2.05 2.77 5.15
CA ILE A 78 -1.09 2.36 4.11
C ILE A 78 -1.77 2.08 2.77
N THR A 79 -2.98 1.53 2.75
CA THR A 79 -3.69 1.21 1.50
C THR A 79 -4.83 2.18 1.16
N ALA A 80 -5.28 3.00 2.12
CA ALA A 80 -6.41 3.91 1.98
C ALA A 80 -6.05 5.28 2.60
N PRO A 81 -5.19 6.09 1.96
CA PRO A 81 -4.53 7.25 2.57
C PRO A 81 -5.52 8.20 3.26
N ALA A 82 -6.63 8.49 2.58
CA ALA A 82 -7.68 9.42 2.99
C ALA A 82 -8.73 8.82 3.94
N LEU A 83 -8.54 7.61 4.49
CA LEU A 83 -9.56 6.90 5.31
C LEU A 83 -10.13 7.71 6.49
N HIS A 84 -9.40 8.70 6.98
CA HIS A 84 -9.81 9.56 8.09
C HIS A 84 -10.71 10.74 7.68
N LEU A 85 -10.94 10.93 6.38
CA LEU A 85 -11.77 11.99 5.79
C LEU A 85 -13.12 11.43 5.36
N ASN A 86 -14.18 12.23 5.56
CA ASN A 86 -15.52 11.95 5.03
C ASN A 86 -15.74 12.73 3.72
N ARG A 87 -16.79 12.37 2.97
CA ARG A 87 -17.11 12.98 1.67
C ARG A 87 -17.30 14.51 1.73
N ALA A 88 -17.93 15.02 2.80
CA ALA A 88 -18.12 16.46 2.99
C ALA A 88 -16.77 17.20 3.09
N ARG A 89 -15.82 16.68 3.86
CA ARG A 89 -14.50 17.27 3.99
C ARG A 89 -13.69 17.16 2.70
N ILE A 90 -13.80 16.03 1.98
CA ILE A 90 -13.14 15.85 0.68
C ILE A 90 -13.66 16.90 -0.31
N ARG A 91 -14.97 17.11 -0.38
CA ARG A 91 -15.58 18.16 -1.20
C ARG A 91 -15.01 19.55 -0.86
N GLU A 92 -14.92 19.90 0.42
CA GLU A 92 -14.34 21.18 0.85
C GLU A 92 -12.89 21.35 0.39
N LEU A 93 -12.08 20.29 0.49
CA LEU A 93 -10.68 20.31 0.04
C LEU A 93 -10.58 20.51 -1.47
N LEU A 94 -11.38 19.77 -2.25
CA LEU A 94 -11.39 19.90 -3.72
C LEU A 94 -11.92 21.27 -4.17
N ALA A 95 -13.01 21.77 -3.58
CA ALA A 95 -13.51 23.11 -3.86
C ALA A 95 -12.47 24.19 -3.50
N GLY A 96 -11.75 24.01 -2.39
CA GLY A 96 -10.66 24.90 -1.99
C GLY A 96 -9.46 24.85 -2.93
N ALA A 97 -9.24 23.74 -3.62
CA ALA A 97 -8.23 23.58 -4.66
C ALA A 97 -8.66 24.15 -6.03
N GLY A 98 -9.92 24.58 -6.17
CA GLY A 98 -10.47 25.19 -7.38
C GLY A 98 -11.34 24.26 -8.24
N GLU A 99 -11.63 23.05 -7.76
CA GLU A 99 -12.45 22.07 -8.49
C GLU A 99 -13.96 22.38 -8.39
N ASP A 100 -14.70 22.16 -9.49
CA ASP A 100 -16.16 22.30 -9.51
C ASP A 100 -16.85 21.04 -8.96
N VAL A 101 -17.08 21.02 -7.65
CA VAL A 101 -17.72 19.93 -6.91
C VAL A 101 -19.01 20.41 -6.21
N PRO A 102 -20.15 20.46 -6.92
CA PRO A 102 -21.38 21.08 -6.41
C PRO A 102 -21.93 20.38 -5.16
N ASP A 103 -21.69 19.09 -5.02
CA ASP A 103 -22.09 18.26 -3.88
C ASP A 103 -20.98 17.25 -3.51
N ASP A 104 -21.28 16.37 -2.57
CA ASP A 104 -20.36 15.40 -1.98
C ASP A 104 -20.61 13.95 -2.47
N ASP A 105 -21.20 13.80 -3.67
CA ASP A 105 -21.36 12.49 -4.31
C ASP A 105 -19.99 11.84 -4.59
N PRO A 106 -19.73 10.62 -4.08
CA PRO A 106 -18.41 10.01 -4.14
C PRO A 106 -17.94 9.73 -5.58
N VAL A 107 -18.87 9.47 -6.51
CA VAL A 107 -18.55 9.28 -7.93
C VAL A 107 -18.06 10.60 -8.53
N ARG A 108 -18.78 11.71 -8.32
CA ARG A 108 -18.36 13.03 -8.80
C ARG A 108 -17.04 13.47 -8.19
N LEU A 109 -16.84 13.30 -6.89
CA LEU A 109 -15.57 13.65 -6.23
C LEU A 109 -14.39 12.86 -6.81
N SER A 110 -14.55 11.54 -7.01
CA SER A 110 -13.51 10.70 -7.62
C SER A 110 -13.23 11.12 -9.07
N ARG A 111 -14.26 11.50 -9.81
CA ARG A 111 -14.15 11.97 -11.21
C ARG A 111 -13.44 13.32 -11.32
N ALA A 112 -13.67 14.24 -10.39
CA ALA A 112 -12.97 15.53 -10.36
C ALA A 112 -11.46 15.33 -10.19
N VAL A 113 -11.04 14.51 -9.21
CA VAL A 113 -9.60 14.18 -9.03
C VAL A 113 -9.03 13.51 -10.28
N ARG A 114 -9.78 12.58 -10.87
CA ARG A 114 -9.40 11.87 -12.09
C ARG A 114 -9.18 12.82 -13.26
N ASP A 115 -9.99 13.87 -13.41
CA ASP A 115 -9.87 14.85 -14.49
C ASP A 115 -8.60 15.70 -14.32
N VAL A 116 -8.28 16.14 -13.08
CA VAL A 116 -7.01 16.83 -12.75
C VAL A 116 -5.79 15.98 -13.11
N VAL A 117 -5.78 14.72 -12.66
CA VAL A 117 -4.66 13.81 -12.91
C VAL A 117 -4.53 13.51 -14.41
N ALA A 118 -5.64 13.34 -15.13
CA ALA A 118 -5.64 13.12 -16.57
C ALA A 118 -5.05 14.32 -17.35
N GLU A 119 -5.41 15.55 -16.98
CA GLU A 119 -4.83 16.77 -17.55
C GLU A 119 -3.31 16.84 -17.31
N PHE A 120 -2.88 16.54 -16.09
CA PHE A 120 -1.46 16.57 -15.73
C PHE A 120 -0.62 15.57 -16.54
N PHE A 121 -1.18 14.39 -16.86
CA PHE A 121 -0.53 13.40 -17.71
C PHE A 121 -0.40 13.81 -19.18
N GLY A 122 -0.98 14.94 -19.60
CA GLY A 122 -0.83 15.49 -20.96
C GLY A 122 0.56 16.06 -21.25
N GLU A 123 1.26 16.56 -20.23
CA GLU A 123 2.56 17.26 -20.36
C GLU A 123 3.60 16.74 -19.36
N VAL A 124 3.51 15.47 -18.97
CA VAL A 124 4.36 14.87 -17.95
C VAL A 124 5.78 14.58 -18.47
N ASP A 125 6.79 15.05 -17.74
CA ASP A 125 8.20 14.83 -18.10
C ASP A 125 8.73 13.49 -17.54
N ALA A 126 8.34 13.17 -16.30
CA ALA A 126 8.83 12.00 -15.58
C ALA A 126 7.76 11.35 -14.69
N GLY A 127 7.83 10.03 -14.56
CA GLY A 127 7.04 9.23 -13.64
C GLY A 127 7.89 8.72 -12.47
N ILE A 128 7.39 8.84 -11.24
CA ILE A 128 8.01 8.26 -10.05
C ILE A 128 7.04 7.28 -9.41
N THR A 129 7.47 6.06 -9.14
CA THR A 129 6.64 5.04 -8.48
C THR A 129 7.35 4.42 -7.29
N GLY A 130 6.59 3.71 -6.45
CA GLY A 130 7.13 2.69 -5.56
C GLY A 130 7.40 1.37 -6.29
N ALA A 131 7.73 0.34 -5.52
CA ALA A 131 7.72 -1.06 -5.97
C ALA A 131 7.21 -1.97 -4.86
N ASN A 132 6.37 -2.94 -5.22
CA ASN A 132 5.87 -3.98 -4.32
C ASN A 132 6.86 -5.14 -4.20
N ALA A 133 7.56 -5.44 -5.29
CA ALA A 133 8.73 -6.32 -5.31
C ALA A 133 9.72 -5.88 -6.40
N VAL A 134 10.98 -6.28 -6.25
CA VAL A 134 12.01 -6.21 -7.29
C VAL A 134 12.61 -7.61 -7.42
N ILE A 135 12.54 -8.19 -8.61
CA ILE A 135 12.98 -9.56 -8.84
C ILE A 135 14.49 -9.56 -9.11
N ALA A 136 15.26 -10.26 -8.29
CA ALA A 136 16.71 -10.30 -8.41
C ALA A 136 17.16 -11.01 -9.70
N ASP A 137 16.52 -12.12 -10.06
CA ASP A 137 16.89 -12.93 -11.23
C ASP A 137 16.67 -12.22 -12.57
N SER A 138 15.44 -11.76 -12.84
CA SER A 138 15.10 -11.04 -14.09
C SER A 138 15.41 -9.56 -14.06
N GLY A 139 15.56 -8.94 -12.88
CA GLY A 139 15.70 -7.49 -12.74
C GLY A 139 14.38 -6.72 -12.88
N ARG A 140 13.24 -7.41 -13.03
CA ARG A 140 11.93 -6.79 -13.20
C ARG A 140 11.44 -6.10 -11.93
N ILE A 141 10.71 -5.00 -12.12
CA ILE A 141 10.09 -4.22 -11.04
C ILE A 141 8.60 -4.54 -11.03
N VAL A 142 8.10 -5.00 -9.88
CA VAL A 142 6.70 -5.40 -9.70
C VAL A 142 5.94 -4.29 -8.98
N ILE A 143 4.85 -3.83 -9.60
CA ILE A 143 3.99 -2.77 -9.06
C ILE A 143 2.53 -3.20 -9.18
N VAL A 144 1.75 -2.98 -8.13
CA VAL A 144 0.31 -3.27 -8.12
C VAL A 144 -0.49 -1.98 -8.00
N GLU A 145 -1.59 -1.89 -8.74
CA GLU A 145 -2.51 -0.74 -8.68
C GLU A 145 -3.93 -1.12 -9.12
N ASN A 146 -4.89 -0.23 -8.89
CA ASN A 146 -6.29 -0.44 -9.31
C ASN A 146 -6.82 0.63 -10.29
N GLU A 147 -6.22 1.82 -10.36
CA GLU A 147 -6.88 3.00 -10.96
C GLU A 147 -6.50 3.23 -12.43
N GLY A 148 -5.35 2.71 -12.86
CA GLY A 148 -4.66 3.00 -14.13
C GLY A 148 -3.59 4.09 -14.01
N ASN A 149 -3.39 4.69 -12.84
CA ASN A 149 -2.46 5.81 -12.66
C ASN A 149 -1.00 5.39 -12.79
N VAL A 150 -0.62 4.21 -12.29
CA VAL A 150 0.72 3.65 -12.50
C VAL A 150 0.92 3.33 -13.98
N SER A 151 -0.08 2.73 -14.62
CA SER A 151 -0.07 2.42 -16.05
C SER A 151 0.26 3.67 -16.89
N LEU A 152 -0.39 4.80 -16.60
CA LEU A 152 -0.06 6.10 -17.23
C LEU A 152 1.34 6.59 -16.83
N GLY A 153 1.70 6.52 -15.55
CA GLY A 153 2.99 6.97 -15.02
C GLY A 153 4.22 6.24 -15.60
N VAL A 154 4.06 5.00 -16.03
CA VAL A 154 5.15 4.23 -16.64
C VAL A 154 5.14 4.23 -18.17
N SER A 155 4.02 4.64 -18.80
CA SER A 155 3.83 4.58 -20.26
C SER A 155 3.67 5.93 -20.96
N ARG A 156 3.44 7.03 -20.22
CA ARG A 156 3.38 8.39 -20.79
C ARG A 156 4.76 9.07 -20.79
N PRO A 157 5.44 9.26 -19.64
CA PRO A 157 6.71 9.97 -19.62
C PRO A 157 7.85 9.18 -20.26
N ARG A 158 8.88 9.89 -20.74
CA ARG A 158 10.11 9.26 -21.25
C ARG A 158 10.97 8.67 -20.15
N LEU A 159 10.91 9.27 -18.95
CA LEU A 159 11.69 8.86 -17.80
C LEU A 159 10.78 8.24 -16.73
N HIS A 160 11.13 7.03 -16.29
CA HIS A 160 10.50 6.36 -15.14
C HIS A 160 11.54 6.06 -14.05
N ILE A 161 11.25 6.47 -12.81
CA ILE A 161 12.08 6.19 -11.64
C ILE A 161 11.26 5.43 -10.59
N ALA A 162 11.60 4.16 -10.35
CA ALA A 162 11.09 3.42 -9.22
C ALA A 162 12.00 3.63 -7.99
N ILE A 163 11.42 4.06 -6.86
CA ILE A 163 12.12 4.18 -5.57
C ILE A 163 11.55 3.19 -4.57
N THR A 164 12.42 2.37 -3.97
CA THR A 164 11.98 1.32 -3.04
C THR A 164 13.05 1.01 -1.99
N GLY A 165 12.64 0.36 -0.91
CA GLY A 165 13.57 -0.13 0.11
C GLY A 165 14.18 -1.47 -0.28
N MET A 166 15.38 -1.77 0.23
CA MET A 166 16.06 -3.04 -0.08
C MET A 166 15.28 -4.30 0.32
N GLU A 167 14.33 -4.17 1.24
CA GLU A 167 13.48 -5.27 1.71
C GLU A 167 12.46 -5.76 0.68
N LYS A 168 12.29 -5.04 -0.43
CA LYS A 168 11.38 -5.43 -1.51
C LYS A 168 12.03 -6.36 -2.54
N VAL A 169 13.31 -6.67 -2.40
CA VAL A 169 13.99 -7.59 -3.32
C VAL A 169 13.58 -9.04 -3.02
N VAL A 170 13.10 -9.75 -4.04
CA VAL A 170 12.79 -11.18 -4.01
C VAL A 170 13.69 -11.93 -4.97
N ALA A 171 13.81 -13.25 -4.81
CA ALA A 171 14.72 -14.06 -5.62
C ALA A 171 14.30 -14.09 -7.10
N ASP A 172 13.06 -14.51 -7.35
CA ASP A 172 12.51 -14.84 -8.67
C ASP A 172 11.02 -14.45 -8.78
N GLU A 173 10.41 -14.74 -9.92
CA GLU A 173 9.00 -14.52 -10.22
C GLU A 173 8.08 -15.33 -9.32
N GLU A 174 8.46 -16.56 -8.97
CA GLU A 174 7.65 -17.42 -8.09
C GLU A 174 7.53 -16.79 -6.70
N ALA A 175 8.64 -16.28 -6.16
CA ALA A 175 8.65 -15.53 -4.90
C ALA A 175 7.81 -14.24 -5.00
N ALA A 176 7.85 -13.53 -6.13
CA ALA A 176 6.97 -12.38 -6.35
C ALA A 176 5.49 -12.77 -6.36
N LEU A 177 5.12 -13.85 -7.06
CA LEU A 177 3.75 -14.36 -7.12
C LEU A 177 3.26 -14.84 -5.75
N ALA A 178 4.13 -15.47 -4.95
CA ALA A 178 3.81 -15.85 -3.57
C ALA A 178 3.49 -14.63 -2.68
N VAL A 179 4.24 -13.53 -2.83
CA VAL A 179 3.93 -12.26 -2.15
C VAL A 179 2.59 -11.70 -2.62
N LEU A 180 2.35 -11.68 -3.94
CA LEU A 180 1.12 -11.15 -4.53
C LEU A 180 -0.12 -11.93 -4.09
N GLN A 181 -0.02 -13.26 -3.95
CA GLN A 181 -1.12 -14.13 -3.52
C GLN A 181 -1.68 -13.74 -2.14
N VAL A 182 -0.85 -13.18 -1.26
CA VAL A 182 -1.31 -12.78 0.09
C VAL A 182 -1.46 -11.27 0.27
N LEU A 183 -0.90 -10.46 -0.62
CA LEU A 183 -0.92 -9.00 -0.50
C LEU A 183 -2.33 -8.43 -0.59
N ALA A 184 -2.99 -8.61 -1.73
CA ALA A 184 -4.32 -8.03 -1.97
C ALA A 184 -5.41 -8.69 -1.09
N PRO A 185 -5.39 -10.01 -0.84
CA PRO A 185 -6.38 -10.62 0.06
C PRO A 185 -6.26 -10.11 1.50
N SER A 186 -5.04 -9.89 2.00
CA SER A 186 -4.83 -9.38 3.36
C SER A 186 -5.12 -7.88 3.50
N ALA A 187 -5.10 -7.14 2.38
CA ALA A 187 -5.27 -5.69 2.36
C ALA A 187 -6.72 -5.27 2.14
N THR A 188 -7.32 -5.77 1.06
CA THR A 188 -8.63 -5.32 0.56
C THR A 188 -9.56 -6.48 0.22
N ALA A 189 -9.24 -7.71 0.64
CA ALA A 189 -9.98 -8.93 0.32
C ALA A 189 -10.15 -9.21 -1.19
N GLN A 190 -9.35 -8.56 -2.04
CA GLN A 190 -9.33 -8.80 -3.47
C GLN A 190 -8.38 -9.97 -3.77
N PRO A 191 -8.68 -10.88 -4.71
CA PRO A 191 -7.74 -11.93 -5.10
C PRO A 191 -6.40 -11.37 -5.60
N LEU A 192 -6.48 -10.34 -6.45
CA LEU A 192 -5.38 -9.47 -6.90
C LEU A 192 -5.94 -8.06 -7.15
N THR A 193 -5.06 -7.08 -7.27
CA THR A 193 -5.43 -5.74 -7.76
C THR A 193 -5.75 -5.77 -9.26
N ALA A 194 -6.43 -4.73 -9.76
CA ALA A 194 -6.84 -4.67 -11.16
C ALA A 194 -5.66 -4.77 -12.13
N TYR A 195 -4.52 -4.19 -11.78
CA TYR A 195 -3.29 -4.30 -12.55
C TYR A 195 -2.13 -4.74 -11.66
N THR A 196 -1.39 -5.76 -12.11
CA THR A 196 -0.08 -6.13 -11.55
C THR A 196 0.94 -6.09 -12.67
N HIS A 197 1.81 -5.09 -12.62
CA HIS A 197 2.86 -4.85 -13.61
C HIS A 197 4.12 -5.63 -13.26
N PHE A 198 4.70 -6.28 -14.26
CA PHE A 198 6.08 -6.74 -14.27
C PHE A 198 6.82 -5.88 -15.30
N LEU A 199 7.63 -4.93 -14.82
CA LEU A 199 8.34 -3.97 -15.65
C LEU A 199 9.77 -4.45 -15.89
N GLY A 200 10.08 -4.83 -17.13
CA GLY A 200 11.41 -5.24 -17.61
C GLY A 200 12.16 -4.10 -18.30
N ALA A 201 12.72 -4.37 -19.48
CA ALA A 201 13.41 -3.35 -20.27
C ALA A 201 12.48 -2.16 -20.61
N PRO A 202 12.98 -0.91 -20.57
CA PRO A 202 12.22 0.23 -21.06
C PRO A 202 12.00 0.15 -22.57
N ASP A 203 10.88 0.69 -23.06
CA ASP A 203 10.64 0.84 -24.50
C ASP A 203 11.71 1.72 -25.16
N GLU A 204 11.86 1.58 -26.47
CA GLU A 204 12.82 2.37 -27.24
C GLU A 204 12.63 3.89 -27.01
N GLY A 205 13.73 4.60 -26.75
CA GLY A 205 13.72 6.04 -26.50
C GLY A 205 13.23 6.46 -25.10
N ARG A 206 12.93 5.49 -24.22
CA ARG A 206 12.60 5.70 -22.81
C ARG A 206 13.71 5.23 -21.88
N GLU A 207 13.70 5.76 -20.67
CA GLU A 207 14.66 5.47 -19.62
C GLU A 207 13.94 4.97 -18.36
N ARG A 208 14.52 3.94 -17.72
CA ARG A 208 14.00 3.36 -16.48
C ARG A 208 15.11 3.23 -15.46
N HIS A 209 14.85 3.72 -14.25
CA HIS A 209 15.78 3.64 -13.14
C HIS A 209 15.14 3.00 -11.91
N LEU A 210 15.97 2.26 -11.18
CA LEU A 210 15.63 1.71 -9.87
C LEU A 210 16.56 2.34 -8.82
N VAL A 211 15.99 3.04 -7.85
CA VAL A 211 16.68 3.60 -6.69
C VAL A 211 16.34 2.77 -5.45
N VAL A 212 17.31 1.99 -4.97
CA VAL A 212 17.18 1.17 -3.76
C VAL A 212 17.70 1.93 -2.55
N VAL A 213 16.83 2.13 -1.56
CA VAL A 213 17.10 2.89 -0.34
C VAL A 213 17.37 1.93 0.83
N ASP A 214 18.48 2.14 1.51
CA ASP A 214 18.83 1.45 2.75
C ASP A 214 18.18 2.16 3.94
N ASN A 215 18.62 3.39 4.25
CA ASN A 215 18.11 4.24 5.32
C ASN A 215 17.95 3.51 6.67
N GLY A 216 18.97 2.71 7.04
CA GLY A 216 19.01 1.95 8.30
C GLY A 216 18.52 0.49 8.21
N ARG A 217 18.01 0.06 7.05
CA ARG A 217 17.53 -1.33 6.85
C ARG A 217 18.65 -2.37 6.96
N SER A 218 19.87 -2.06 6.55
CA SER A 218 21.02 -2.96 6.73
C SER A 218 21.31 -3.25 8.20
N GLU A 219 21.13 -2.26 9.09
CA GLU A 219 21.27 -2.45 10.54
C GLU A 219 20.11 -3.28 11.11
N ILE A 220 18.88 -3.05 10.63
CA ILE A 220 17.71 -3.84 11.01
C ILE A 220 17.90 -5.31 10.59
N LEU A 221 18.42 -5.54 9.38
CA LEU A 221 18.67 -6.86 8.84
C LEU A 221 19.72 -7.63 9.66
N ALA A 222 20.72 -6.92 10.20
CA ALA A 222 21.76 -7.50 11.04
C ALA A 222 21.29 -7.85 12.47
N ASP A 223 20.21 -7.23 12.96
CA ASP A 223 19.65 -7.52 14.28
C ASP A 223 18.63 -8.65 14.22
N GLU A 224 18.95 -9.80 14.80
CA GLU A 224 18.09 -10.99 14.79
C GLU A 224 16.71 -10.75 15.41
N ARG A 225 16.58 -9.78 16.33
CA ARG A 225 15.29 -9.44 16.95
C ARG A 225 14.36 -8.75 15.97
N TYR A 226 14.91 -8.01 15.00
CA TYR A 226 14.15 -7.09 14.16
C TYR A 226 14.16 -7.44 12.68
N ARG A 227 15.11 -8.26 12.18
CA ARG A 227 15.25 -8.57 10.75
C ARG A 227 13.96 -9.02 10.06
N ASP A 228 13.09 -9.74 10.77
CA ASP A 228 11.83 -10.23 10.22
C ASP A 228 10.83 -9.11 9.89
N VAL A 229 10.99 -7.91 10.46
CA VAL A 229 10.17 -6.75 10.12
C VAL A 229 10.32 -6.34 8.65
N LEU A 230 11.49 -6.65 8.05
CA LEU A 230 11.78 -6.38 6.64
C LEU A 230 10.99 -7.31 5.70
N ARG A 231 10.36 -8.38 6.19
CA ARG A 231 9.44 -9.19 5.37
C ARG A 231 8.13 -8.46 5.06
N CYS A 232 7.90 -7.27 5.62
CA CYS A 232 6.62 -6.57 5.51
C CYS A 232 6.25 -6.25 4.06
N ILE A 233 5.14 -6.83 3.60
CA ILE A 233 4.57 -6.59 2.27
C ILE A 233 3.68 -5.34 2.21
N ARG A 234 3.54 -4.60 3.33
CA ARG A 234 2.74 -3.37 3.44
C ARG A 234 1.24 -3.56 3.17
N CYS A 235 0.67 -4.72 3.57
CA CYS A 235 -0.76 -5.00 3.38
C CYS A 235 -1.71 -4.27 4.35
N GLY A 236 -1.21 -3.76 5.49
CA GLY A 236 -2.06 -3.08 6.48
C GLY A 236 -2.90 -3.99 7.40
N ALA A 237 -2.89 -5.32 7.21
CA ALA A 237 -3.67 -6.26 8.05
C ALA A 237 -3.43 -6.07 9.57
N CYS A 238 -2.18 -5.85 9.97
CA CYS A 238 -1.83 -5.58 11.36
C CYS A 238 -2.47 -4.30 11.92
N MET A 239 -2.72 -3.30 11.08
CA MET A 239 -3.33 -2.02 11.46
C MET A 239 -4.82 -2.23 11.71
N ASN A 240 -5.52 -2.87 10.77
CA ASN A 240 -6.95 -3.17 10.87
C ASN A 240 -7.29 -4.03 12.08
N ALA A 241 -6.39 -4.93 12.48
CA ALA A 241 -6.59 -5.78 13.65
C ALA A 241 -6.14 -5.15 14.98
N CYS A 242 -5.55 -3.95 14.96
CA CYS A 242 -5.00 -3.31 16.16
C CYS A 242 -6.03 -2.40 16.84
N PRO A 243 -6.42 -2.66 18.11
CA PRO A 243 -7.40 -1.83 18.81
C PRO A 243 -6.89 -0.40 19.09
N VAL A 244 -5.58 -0.21 19.21
CA VAL A 244 -5.00 1.12 19.41
C VAL A 244 -5.08 1.93 18.11
N TYR A 245 -4.74 1.32 16.97
CA TYR A 245 -4.83 1.99 15.67
C TYR A 245 -6.28 2.36 15.32
N THR A 246 -7.24 1.45 15.51
CA THR A 246 -8.64 1.72 15.17
C THR A 246 -9.26 2.80 16.05
N ALA A 247 -8.79 2.97 17.29
CA ALA A 247 -9.23 4.03 18.19
C ALA A 247 -8.50 5.38 17.95
N ALA A 248 -7.18 5.36 17.74
CA ALA A 248 -6.37 6.57 17.66
C ALA A 248 -6.21 7.13 16.23
N GLY A 249 -6.41 6.30 15.20
CA GLY A 249 -6.13 6.62 13.80
C GLY A 249 -4.62 6.65 13.46
N GLY A 250 -4.29 6.62 12.18
CA GLY A 250 -2.89 6.59 11.72
C GLY A 250 -2.12 7.88 11.94
N LEU A 251 -2.77 9.04 11.83
CA LEU A 251 -2.12 10.35 11.99
C LEU A 251 -1.49 10.55 13.38
N SER A 252 -2.06 9.91 14.41
CA SER A 252 -1.58 10.00 15.79
C SER A 252 -0.18 9.41 15.99
N TYR A 253 0.30 8.59 15.05
CA TYR A 253 1.64 8.01 15.10
C TYR A 253 2.73 9.01 14.68
N GLY A 254 2.37 10.07 13.93
CA GLY A 254 3.32 11.12 13.52
C GLY A 254 4.49 10.62 12.68
N SER A 255 4.33 9.49 11.99
CA SER A 255 5.34 8.83 11.14
C SER A 255 4.69 8.43 9.82
N PRO A 256 5.46 8.41 8.70
CA PRO A 256 5.02 7.78 7.44
C PRO A 256 4.57 6.33 7.63
N TYR A 257 5.07 5.65 8.67
CA TYR A 257 4.64 4.31 9.05
C TYR A 257 3.78 4.34 10.30
N MET A 258 2.56 3.83 10.21
CA MET A 258 1.57 3.83 11.30
C MET A 258 1.12 2.42 11.72
N GLY A 259 0.36 2.35 12.80
CA GLY A 259 -0.09 1.08 13.40
C GLY A 259 1.06 0.23 13.97
N PRO A 260 0.82 -1.06 14.25
CA PRO A 260 1.83 -1.92 14.86
C PRO A 260 3.13 -2.04 14.06
N ILE A 261 3.05 -2.09 12.73
CA ILE A 261 4.24 -2.10 11.86
C ILE A 261 5.02 -0.78 12.00
N GLY A 262 4.32 0.36 12.01
CA GLY A 262 4.93 1.67 12.19
C GLY A 262 5.57 1.85 13.56
N ALA A 263 4.94 1.31 14.61
CA ALA A 263 5.48 1.34 15.96
C ALA A 263 6.78 0.54 16.15
N VAL A 264 7.06 -0.42 15.26
CA VAL A 264 8.34 -1.13 15.22
C VAL A 264 9.32 -0.45 14.27
N VAL A 265 8.92 -0.22 13.01
CA VAL A 265 9.83 0.26 11.96
C VAL A 265 10.32 1.69 12.20
N SER A 266 9.46 2.58 12.68
CA SER A 266 9.82 4.00 12.81
C SER A 266 10.98 4.25 13.78
N PRO A 267 11.00 3.74 15.03
CA PRO A 267 12.16 3.92 15.91
C PRO A 267 13.42 3.19 15.42
N LEU A 268 13.29 2.19 14.55
CA LEU A 268 14.44 1.47 13.97
C LEU A 268 15.07 2.21 12.78
N LEU A 269 14.27 2.92 11.98
CA LEU A 269 14.75 3.77 10.89
C LEU A 269 15.24 5.13 11.41
N TRP A 270 14.48 5.78 12.30
CA TRP A 270 14.82 7.06 12.91
C TRP A 270 15.31 6.88 14.35
N ARG A 271 16.61 6.62 14.48
CA ARG A 271 17.30 6.37 15.76
C ARG A 271 17.65 7.63 16.55
N ASP A 272 17.15 8.79 16.11
CA ASP A 272 17.29 10.08 16.79
C ASP A 272 16.34 10.25 17.99
N GLY A 273 15.49 9.24 18.25
CA GLY A 273 14.56 9.20 19.36
C GLY A 273 13.19 9.83 19.09
N ARG A 274 12.96 10.42 17.91
CA ARG A 274 11.69 11.11 17.59
C ARG A 274 10.45 10.21 17.60
N HIS A 275 10.65 8.89 17.50
CA HIS A 275 9.61 7.86 17.49
C HIS A 275 9.79 6.83 18.63
N ALA A 276 10.61 7.14 19.64
CA ALA A 276 10.92 6.22 20.73
C ALA A 276 9.70 5.84 21.57
N ASP A 277 8.63 6.65 21.56
CA ASP A 277 7.39 6.41 22.29
C ASP A 277 6.42 5.44 21.59
N LEU A 278 6.53 5.28 20.27
CA LEU A 278 5.59 4.47 19.49
C LEU A 278 5.49 3.00 19.93
N PRO A 279 6.57 2.32 20.38
CA PRO A 279 6.45 0.99 20.96
C PRO A 279 5.43 0.91 22.10
N SER A 280 5.24 1.99 22.85
CA SER A 280 4.26 2.12 23.94
C SER A 280 2.81 2.31 23.46
N ALA A 281 2.58 2.69 22.20
CA ALA A 281 1.27 2.77 21.56
C ALA A 281 0.71 1.39 21.15
N SER A 282 0.73 0.44 22.07
CA SER A 282 0.24 -0.93 21.86
C SER A 282 -0.28 -1.55 23.15
N SER A 283 -1.38 -2.30 23.07
CA SER A 283 -1.89 -3.13 24.16
C SER A 283 -1.14 -4.46 24.32
N LEU A 284 -0.21 -4.76 23.40
CA LEU A 284 0.54 -6.02 23.33
C LEU A 284 -0.35 -7.28 23.26
N CYS A 285 -1.57 -7.16 22.71
CA CYS A 285 -2.51 -8.28 22.61
C CYS A 285 -2.10 -9.39 21.62
N GLY A 286 -1.03 -9.20 20.84
CA GLY A 286 -0.53 -10.21 19.90
C GLY A 286 -1.28 -10.34 18.56
N ARG A 287 -2.47 -9.74 18.43
CA ARG A 287 -3.33 -9.89 17.23
C ARG A 287 -2.63 -9.50 15.92
N CYS A 288 -1.80 -8.46 15.96
CA CYS A 288 -1.01 -8.00 14.80
C CYS A 288 -0.07 -9.08 14.23
N SER A 289 0.43 -9.99 15.07
CA SER A 289 1.27 -11.11 14.64
C SER A 289 0.45 -12.31 14.18
N GLU A 290 -0.69 -12.55 14.80
CA GLU A 290 -1.63 -13.62 14.41
C GLU A 290 -2.17 -13.41 13.00
N VAL A 291 -2.51 -12.17 12.64
CA VAL A 291 -3.07 -11.84 11.31
C VAL A 291 -2.01 -11.55 10.25
N CYS A 292 -0.72 -11.56 10.59
CA CYS A 292 0.33 -11.19 9.63
C CYS A 292 0.53 -12.32 8.60
N PRO A 293 0.27 -12.10 7.31
CA PRO A 293 0.36 -13.16 6.29
C PRO A 293 1.81 -13.64 6.06
N VAL A 294 2.79 -12.85 6.50
CA VAL A 294 4.23 -13.13 6.37
C VAL A 294 4.90 -13.40 7.71
N GLY A 295 4.10 -13.65 8.77
CA GLY A 295 4.57 -14.20 10.04
C GLY A 295 5.44 -13.27 10.90
N ILE A 296 5.30 -11.95 10.80
CA ILE A 296 6.13 -10.99 11.55
C ILE A 296 5.67 -10.94 13.02
N PRO A 297 6.56 -11.22 14.00
CA PRO A 297 6.22 -11.21 15.42
C PRO A 297 6.24 -9.79 16.01
N LEU A 298 5.51 -8.85 15.42
CA LEU A 298 5.45 -7.43 15.82
C LEU A 298 5.27 -7.23 17.35
N HIS A 299 4.40 -7.99 18.01
CA HIS A 299 4.20 -7.84 19.47
C HIS A 299 5.47 -8.14 20.30
N ARG A 300 6.33 -9.07 19.84
CA ARG A 300 7.61 -9.38 20.50
C ARG A 300 8.63 -8.27 20.23
N MET A 301 8.70 -7.81 18.98
CA MET A 301 9.59 -6.70 18.61
C MET A 301 9.25 -5.43 19.41
N LEU A 302 7.97 -5.14 19.64
CA LEU A 302 7.52 -4.03 20.48
C LEU A 302 7.95 -4.21 21.95
N LEU A 303 7.90 -5.43 22.48
CA LEU A 303 8.41 -5.74 23.82
C LEU A 303 9.92 -5.52 23.91
N ASP A 304 10.68 -5.96 22.90
CA ASP A 304 12.13 -5.79 22.86
C ASP A 304 12.52 -4.30 22.79
N LEU A 305 11.79 -3.51 22.01
CA LEU A 305 11.98 -2.05 21.94
C LEU A 305 11.67 -1.38 23.29
N ARG A 306 10.56 -1.74 23.95
CA ARG A 306 10.22 -1.24 25.30
C ARG A 306 11.26 -1.65 26.35
N ALA A 307 11.79 -2.87 26.27
CA ALA A 307 12.83 -3.34 27.17
C ALA A 307 14.12 -2.52 26.99
N GLY A 308 14.53 -2.30 25.74
CA GLY A 308 15.66 -1.43 25.42
C GLY A 308 15.46 0.03 25.90
N GLU A 309 14.24 0.56 25.79
CA GLU A 309 13.89 1.88 26.33
C GLU A 309 13.93 1.90 27.87
N ALA A 310 13.46 0.86 28.56
CA ALA A 310 13.53 0.78 30.01
C ALA A 310 14.97 0.66 30.55
N GLU A 311 15.84 -0.02 29.82
CA GLU A 311 17.26 -0.16 30.16
C GLU A 311 18.01 1.16 29.97
N ASN A 312 17.81 1.81 28.82
CA ASN A 312 18.56 2.99 28.40
C ASN A 312 17.92 4.33 28.82
N GLY A 313 16.59 4.37 28.92
CA GLY A 313 15.77 5.54 29.30
C GLY A 313 15.44 5.60 30.79
N GLY A 314 14.67 6.61 31.21
CA GLY A 314 14.19 6.80 32.59
C GLY A 314 15.18 7.49 33.53
N SER A 315 14.68 8.35 34.43
CA SER A 315 15.52 9.04 35.41
C SER A 315 16.08 8.06 36.46
N ARG A 316 17.21 8.39 37.11
CA ARG A 316 17.75 7.57 38.21
C ARG A 316 16.71 7.36 39.32
N VAL A 317 15.88 8.38 39.58
CA VAL A 317 14.78 8.33 40.56
C VAL A 317 13.74 7.28 40.15
N GLU A 318 13.32 7.30 38.89
CA GLU A 318 12.36 6.34 38.35
C GLU A 318 12.88 4.90 38.41
N LYS A 319 14.15 4.67 38.01
CA LYS A 319 14.78 3.34 38.10
C LYS A 319 14.82 2.84 39.54
N VAL A 320 15.15 3.70 40.51
CA VAL A 320 15.14 3.34 41.94
C VAL A 320 13.71 3.07 42.43
N ALA A 321 12.73 3.87 42.01
CA ALA A 321 11.33 3.67 42.37
C ALA A 321 10.83 2.30 41.88
N TRP A 322 11.06 1.95 40.61
CA TRP A 322 10.66 0.65 40.06
C TRP A 322 11.41 -0.52 40.69
N LYS A 323 12.71 -0.41 40.95
CA LYS A 323 13.46 -1.46 41.67
C LYS A 323 12.95 -1.66 43.10
N SER A 324 12.65 -0.57 43.81
CA SER A 324 12.11 -0.61 45.16
C SER A 324 10.70 -1.23 45.17
N TRP A 325 9.87 -0.86 44.20
CA TRP A 325 8.56 -1.48 44.00
C TRP A 325 8.70 -2.97 43.70
N ALA A 326 9.53 -3.37 42.73
CA ALA A 326 9.74 -4.78 42.40
C ALA A 326 10.21 -5.59 43.63
N ALA A 327 11.16 -5.08 44.41
CA ALA A 327 11.63 -5.72 45.64
C ALA A 327 10.51 -5.87 46.68
N ALA A 328 9.69 -4.83 46.88
CA ALA A 328 8.55 -4.88 47.80
C ALA A 328 7.47 -5.89 47.36
N PHE A 329 7.36 -6.17 46.06
CA PHE A 329 6.32 -7.03 45.49
C PHE A 329 6.80 -8.44 45.06
N ALA A 330 8.10 -8.73 45.06
CA ALA A 330 8.66 -10.02 44.61
C ALA A 330 8.47 -11.21 45.58
N GLY A 331 7.85 -11.02 46.75
CA GLY A 331 7.73 -12.07 47.77
C GLY A 331 6.43 -12.03 48.58
N ARG A 332 6.42 -12.70 49.75
CA ARG A 332 5.28 -12.70 50.70
C ARG A 332 4.88 -11.29 51.15
N GLN A 333 5.84 -10.37 51.14
CA GLN A 333 5.68 -8.95 51.44
C GLN A 333 4.77 -8.24 50.43
N GLY A 334 4.81 -8.62 49.15
CA GLY A 334 3.94 -8.08 48.09
C GLY A 334 2.48 -8.45 48.26
N ARG A 335 2.21 -9.67 48.75
CA ARG A 335 0.84 -10.11 49.09
C ARG A 335 0.28 -9.34 50.28
N ALA A 336 1.09 -9.12 51.32
CA ALA A 336 0.71 -8.31 52.47
C ALA A 336 0.51 -6.83 52.09
N ALA A 337 1.41 -6.25 51.29
CA ALA A 337 1.30 -4.89 50.77
C ALA A 337 0.04 -4.72 49.89
N SER A 338 -0.26 -5.69 49.02
CA SER A 338 -1.49 -5.68 48.20
C SER A 338 -2.76 -5.78 49.05
N LEU A 339 -2.75 -6.61 50.10
CA LEU A 339 -3.87 -6.74 51.03
C LEU A 339 -4.10 -5.44 51.82
N LEU A 340 -3.02 -4.85 52.35
CA LEU A 340 -3.05 -3.57 53.07
C LEU A 340 -3.46 -2.42 52.16
N ALA A 341 -2.99 -2.39 50.92
CA ALA A 341 -3.39 -1.39 49.93
C ALA A 341 -4.88 -1.53 49.56
N ARG A 342 -5.40 -2.75 49.40
CA ARG A 342 -6.84 -3.00 49.16
C ARG A 342 -7.70 -2.59 50.36
N LEU A 343 -7.25 -2.86 51.58
CA LEU A 343 -7.92 -2.42 52.81
C LEU A 343 -7.85 -0.89 52.96
N GLY A 344 -6.71 -0.28 52.63
CA GLY A 344 -6.49 1.16 52.63
C GLY A 344 -7.30 1.91 51.58
N LEU A 345 -7.44 1.37 50.35
CA LEU A 345 -8.29 1.92 49.29
C LEU A 345 -9.77 1.81 49.64
N ARG A 346 -10.20 0.71 50.29
CA ARG A 346 -11.56 0.55 50.80
C ARG A 346 -11.86 1.50 51.98
N ALA A 347 -10.88 1.77 52.82
CA ALA A 347 -11.00 2.73 53.92
C ALA A 347 -10.84 4.20 53.45
N GLY A 348 -10.15 4.42 52.34
CA GLY A 348 -9.71 5.72 51.82
C GLY A 348 -10.44 6.20 50.58
N GLY A 349 -11.70 5.80 50.37
CA GLY A 349 -12.56 6.23 49.25
C GLY A 349 -12.90 7.74 49.19
N ARG A 350 -12.04 8.61 49.73
CA ARG A 350 -12.15 10.06 49.77
C ARG A 350 -10.84 10.81 49.49
N LEU A 351 -9.78 10.13 49.05
CA LEU A 351 -8.55 10.84 48.65
C LEU A 351 -8.73 11.47 47.25
N PRO A 352 -8.40 12.75 47.06
CA PRO A 352 -8.46 13.41 45.76
C PRO A 352 -7.50 12.71 44.79
N GLY A 353 -7.95 12.54 43.55
CA GLY A 353 -7.23 11.78 42.52
C GLY A 353 -5.78 12.24 42.37
N LEU A 354 -4.85 11.27 42.36
CA LEU A 354 -3.46 11.50 42.04
C LEU A 354 -3.36 12.08 40.61
N PRO A 355 -2.57 13.14 40.39
CA PRO A 355 -2.33 13.65 39.05
C PRO A 355 -1.60 12.56 38.25
N VAL A 356 -2.22 12.11 37.16
CA VAL A 356 -1.60 11.19 36.21
C VAL A 356 -0.58 11.97 35.40
N GLY A 357 0.63 12.10 35.95
CA GLY A 357 1.79 12.63 35.25
C GLY A 357 2.38 11.56 34.36
N GLY A 358 1.83 11.40 33.15
CA GLY A 358 2.40 10.60 32.07
C GLY A 358 2.90 11.49 30.94
N SER A 359 4.14 11.29 30.52
CA SER A 359 4.81 12.04 29.45
C SER A 359 4.18 11.72 28.08
N ARG A 360 3.28 12.63 27.70
CA ARG A 360 2.75 12.98 26.37
C ARG A 360 1.21 13.05 26.52
N PRO A 361 0.59 14.24 26.51
CA PRO A 361 -0.85 14.28 26.36
C PRO A 361 -1.17 13.52 25.07
N ILE A 362 -2.06 12.53 25.17
CA ILE A 362 -2.75 12.02 23.97
C ILE A 362 -3.17 13.29 23.21
N PRO A 363 -2.82 13.46 21.93
CA PRO A 363 -3.23 14.63 21.18
C PRO A 363 -4.71 14.86 21.45
N ALA A 364 -5.08 16.10 21.78
CA ALA A 364 -6.48 16.42 22.02
C ALA A 364 -7.28 15.82 20.86
N ALA A 365 -8.36 15.08 21.18
CA ALA A 365 -9.25 14.53 20.17
C ALA A 365 -9.52 15.62 19.14
N ASN A 366 -9.25 15.32 17.86
CA ASN A 366 -9.17 16.31 16.80
C ASN A 366 -10.33 17.32 16.91
N PRO A 367 -10.07 18.61 17.20
CA PRO A 367 -11.12 19.55 17.61
C PRO A 367 -12.12 19.91 16.50
N SER A 368 -11.99 19.33 15.31
CA SER A 368 -12.76 19.69 14.11
C SER A 368 -13.82 18.66 13.69
N ARG A 369 -14.19 17.67 14.52
CA ARG A 369 -15.32 16.80 14.18
C ARG A 369 -16.63 17.48 14.54
N ASP A 370 -17.14 18.31 13.63
CA ASP A 370 -18.55 18.72 13.64
C ASP A 370 -19.41 17.45 13.48
N PRO A 371 -20.21 17.06 14.49
CA PRO A 371 -21.08 15.89 14.39
C PRO A 371 -22.06 15.98 13.21
N ALA A 372 -22.40 17.18 12.74
CA ALA A 372 -23.25 17.38 11.57
C ALA A 372 -22.60 16.90 10.26
N MET A 373 -21.27 16.73 10.23
CA MET A 373 -20.56 16.17 9.07
C MET A 373 -20.48 14.64 9.09
N LEU A 374 -20.94 13.97 10.15
CA LEU A 374 -20.94 12.51 10.20
C LEU A 374 -22.08 11.96 9.34
N VAL A 375 -21.77 11.00 8.48
CA VAL A 375 -22.77 10.26 7.71
C VAL A 375 -23.58 9.39 8.69
N PRO A 376 -24.93 9.50 8.70
CA PRO A 376 -25.76 8.67 9.57
C PRO A 376 -25.56 7.18 9.29
N LEU A 377 -25.40 6.35 10.33
CA LEU A 377 -25.14 4.91 10.19
C LEU A 377 -26.24 4.17 9.41
N ASP A 378 -27.48 4.65 9.51
CA ASP A 378 -28.67 4.14 8.83
C ASP A 378 -28.70 4.48 7.33
N SER A 379 -27.84 5.40 6.87
CA SER A 379 -27.68 5.70 5.44
C SER A 379 -26.64 4.83 4.73
N ILE A 380 -25.93 3.97 5.47
CA ILE A 380 -24.93 3.04 4.92
C ILE A 380 -25.62 1.72 4.61
N GLU A 381 -25.75 1.39 3.32
CA GLU A 381 -26.23 0.06 2.92
C GLU A 381 -25.26 -1.03 3.43
N PRO A 382 -25.77 -2.12 4.03
CA PRO A 382 -24.92 -3.22 4.46
C PRO A 382 -24.21 -3.85 3.26
N GLU A 383 -22.91 -4.07 3.38
CA GLU A 383 -22.14 -4.77 2.35
C GLU A 383 -22.73 -6.18 2.15
N PRO A 384 -22.94 -6.63 0.90
CA PRO A 384 -23.40 -7.99 0.63
C PRO A 384 -22.41 -9.00 1.21
N GLU A 385 -22.92 -10.07 1.83
CA GLU A 385 -22.07 -11.14 2.33
C GLU A 385 -21.27 -11.76 1.18
N PRO A 386 -19.95 -11.99 1.36
CA PRO A 386 -19.14 -12.58 0.31
C PRO A 386 -19.65 -13.98 -0.02
N ALA A 387 -19.75 -14.31 -1.31
CA ALA A 387 -20.11 -15.65 -1.75
C ALA A 387 -19.14 -16.68 -1.14
N THR A 388 -19.68 -17.59 -0.34
CA THR A 388 -18.91 -18.64 0.36
C THR A 388 -18.83 -19.95 -0.41
N GLU A 389 -19.41 -20.02 -1.61
CA GLU A 389 -19.42 -21.25 -2.39
C GLU A 389 -17.99 -21.57 -2.88
N PRO A 390 -17.55 -22.84 -2.74
CA PRO A 390 -16.26 -23.26 -3.25
C PRO A 390 -16.27 -23.16 -4.78
N LEU A 391 -15.14 -22.72 -5.34
CA LEU A 391 -14.99 -22.69 -6.80
C LEU A 391 -15.18 -24.09 -7.39
N PRO A 392 -15.73 -24.18 -8.63
CA PRO A 392 -15.81 -25.43 -9.37
C PRO A 392 -14.49 -26.20 -9.42
N ASP A 393 -14.59 -27.53 -9.47
CA ASP A 393 -13.40 -28.39 -9.65
C ASP A 393 -12.81 -28.29 -11.06
N ASP A 394 -13.60 -27.91 -12.06
CA ASP A 394 -13.11 -27.64 -13.40
C ASP A 394 -12.41 -26.27 -13.46
N VAL A 395 -11.18 -26.25 -14.00
CA VAL A 395 -10.31 -25.05 -13.97
C VAL A 395 -10.89 -23.92 -14.82
N VAL A 396 -11.48 -24.24 -15.98
CA VAL A 396 -12.09 -23.22 -16.87
C VAL A 396 -13.33 -22.65 -16.20
N SER A 397 -14.23 -23.49 -15.69
CA SER A 397 -15.44 -23.06 -14.99
C SER A 397 -15.12 -22.18 -13.77
N ALA A 398 -14.12 -22.58 -12.98
CA ALA A 398 -13.63 -21.80 -11.85
C ALA A 398 -13.09 -20.43 -12.28
N PHE A 399 -12.36 -20.37 -13.39
CA PHE A 399 -11.90 -19.12 -13.97
C PHE A 399 -13.07 -18.21 -14.39
N ARG A 400 -14.05 -18.74 -15.12
CA ARG A 400 -15.21 -17.96 -15.60
C ARG A 400 -15.99 -17.36 -14.42
N GLU A 401 -16.23 -18.15 -13.38
CA GLU A 401 -16.91 -17.69 -12.17
C GLU A 401 -16.10 -16.62 -11.44
N ARG A 402 -14.81 -16.88 -11.19
CA ARG A 402 -13.96 -15.93 -10.45
C ARG A 402 -13.76 -14.62 -11.22
N ALA A 403 -13.55 -14.69 -12.53
CA ALA A 403 -13.44 -13.51 -13.40
C ALA A 403 -14.73 -12.66 -13.35
N SER A 404 -15.90 -13.31 -13.32
CA SER A 404 -17.19 -12.65 -13.15
C SER A 404 -17.32 -11.97 -11.78
N VAL A 405 -16.90 -12.65 -10.70
CA VAL A 405 -16.90 -12.10 -9.32
C VAL A 405 -16.03 -10.85 -9.21
N VAL A 406 -14.86 -10.82 -9.86
CA VAL A 406 -13.98 -9.64 -9.87
C VAL A 406 -14.45 -8.55 -10.84
N GLY A 407 -15.57 -8.79 -11.55
CA GLY A 407 -16.27 -7.81 -12.38
C GLY A 407 -15.82 -7.76 -13.83
N ALA A 408 -15.25 -8.84 -14.37
CA ALA A 408 -15.09 -9.04 -15.81
C ALA A 408 -16.37 -9.64 -16.41
N VAL A 409 -16.66 -9.31 -17.66
CA VAL A 409 -17.76 -9.93 -18.42
C VAL A 409 -17.19 -11.13 -19.18
N VAL A 410 -17.58 -12.35 -18.81
CA VAL A 410 -17.04 -13.58 -19.42
C VAL A 410 -18.05 -14.14 -20.42
N VAL A 411 -17.63 -14.27 -21.67
CA VAL A 411 -18.47 -14.68 -22.80
C VAL A 411 -17.73 -15.67 -23.69
N ASP A 412 -18.48 -16.38 -24.54
CA ASP A 412 -17.88 -17.26 -25.57
C ASP A 412 -17.51 -16.48 -26.84
N GLU A 413 -18.23 -15.40 -27.13
CA GLU A 413 -17.99 -14.49 -28.25
C GLU A 413 -18.29 -13.05 -27.83
N ALA A 414 -17.54 -12.09 -28.37
CA ALA A 414 -17.78 -10.67 -28.14
C ALA A 414 -17.85 -9.94 -29.49
N GLU A 415 -18.90 -9.14 -29.68
CA GLU A 415 -19.06 -8.26 -30.84
C GLU A 415 -18.10 -7.04 -30.72
N PRO A 416 -17.46 -6.59 -31.82
CA PRO A 416 -16.60 -5.41 -31.78
C PRO A 416 -17.40 -4.14 -31.50
N GLU A 417 -16.94 -3.35 -30.53
CA GLU A 417 -17.46 -2.00 -30.25
C GLU A 417 -16.39 -0.94 -30.52
N ASP A 418 -16.82 0.28 -30.81
CA ASP A 418 -15.91 1.40 -31.01
C ASP A 418 -15.16 1.74 -29.71
N GLY A 419 -13.84 1.94 -29.82
CA GLY A 419 -12.96 2.12 -28.66
C GLY A 419 -12.57 0.83 -27.92
N ASP A 420 -12.89 -0.35 -28.48
CA ASP A 420 -12.38 -1.63 -28.00
C ASP A 420 -10.89 -1.78 -28.26
N ARG A 421 -10.19 -2.35 -27.28
CA ARG A 421 -8.86 -2.93 -27.49
C ARG A 421 -8.92 -4.44 -27.32
N ARG A 422 -8.74 -5.15 -28.44
CA ARG A 422 -8.64 -6.63 -28.47
C ARG A 422 -7.19 -7.07 -28.29
N VAL A 423 -6.98 -8.01 -27.38
CA VAL A 423 -5.66 -8.63 -27.12
C VAL A 423 -5.83 -10.12 -26.81
N ARG A 424 -4.74 -10.89 -26.97
CA ARG A 424 -4.70 -12.30 -26.59
C ARG A 424 -3.93 -12.47 -25.29
N ALA A 425 -4.47 -13.24 -24.35
CA ALA A 425 -3.78 -13.62 -23.14
C ALA A 425 -2.75 -14.72 -23.41
N THR A 426 -1.62 -14.64 -22.71
CA THR A 426 -0.62 -15.72 -22.66
C THR A 426 -1.12 -16.88 -21.78
N ALA A 427 -1.82 -16.54 -20.69
CA ALA A 427 -2.41 -17.50 -19.76
C ALA A 427 -3.54 -16.84 -18.97
N ALA A 428 -4.34 -17.63 -18.27
CA ALA A 428 -5.33 -17.15 -17.31
C ALA A 428 -5.26 -17.93 -15.99
N VAL A 429 -5.72 -17.34 -14.89
CA VAL A 429 -5.62 -17.91 -13.55
C VAL A 429 -6.99 -18.05 -12.91
N ALA A 430 -7.41 -19.29 -12.66
CA ALA A 430 -8.74 -19.59 -12.17
C ALA A 430 -9.02 -19.05 -10.76
N SER A 431 -8.07 -19.20 -9.83
CA SER A 431 -8.26 -18.78 -8.44
C SER A 431 -8.39 -17.26 -8.24
N THR A 432 -7.88 -16.47 -9.17
CA THR A 432 -7.92 -14.99 -9.12
C THR A 432 -8.85 -14.36 -10.16
N GLY A 433 -9.25 -15.11 -11.19
CA GLY A 433 -10.07 -14.58 -12.29
C GLY A 433 -9.29 -13.61 -13.17
N SER A 434 -7.96 -13.72 -13.18
CA SER A 434 -7.07 -12.78 -13.85
C SER A 434 -6.47 -13.37 -15.11
N VAL A 435 -6.06 -12.51 -16.04
CA VAL A 435 -5.40 -12.89 -17.29
C VAL A 435 -3.99 -12.31 -17.34
N LEU A 436 -3.03 -13.08 -17.87
CA LEU A 436 -1.66 -12.66 -18.09
C LEU A 436 -1.50 -12.18 -19.53
N LEU A 437 -1.04 -10.95 -19.70
CA LEU A 437 -0.62 -10.37 -20.97
C LEU A 437 0.91 -10.22 -20.96
N ALA A 438 1.55 -10.52 -22.10
CA ALA A 438 2.99 -10.34 -22.30
C ALA A 438 3.28 -9.71 -23.67
N GLY A 439 4.46 -9.11 -23.81
CA GLY A 439 4.86 -8.46 -25.08
C GLY A 439 3.93 -7.31 -25.46
N GLU A 440 3.57 -7.21 -26.75
CA GLU A 440 2.70 -6.12 -27.25
C GLU A 440 1.30 -6.12 -26.61
N ALA A 441 0.80 -7.29 -26.18
CA ALA A 441 -0.48 -7.36 -25.48
C ALA A 441 -0.43 -6.64 -24.12
N ALA A 442 0.74 -6.54 -23.50
CA ALA A 442 0.95 -5.85 -22.23
C ALA A 442 1.20 -4.34 -22.38
N ALA A 443 1.08 -3.78 -23.59
CA ALA A 443 1.33 -2.36 -23.88
C ALA A 443 0.32 -1.44 -23.16
N ARG A 444 0.71 -0.94 -21.99
CA ARG A 444 -0.14 -0.16 -21.06
C ARG A 444 -0.78 1.07 -21.70
N GLY A 445 -0.05 1.82 -22.53
CA GLY A 445 -0.59 3.01 -23.18
C GLY A 445 -1.85 2.70 -24.01
N ALA A 446 -1.77 1.68 -24.86
CA ALA A 446 -2.91 1.24 -25.68
C ALA A 446 -4.06 0.67 -24.84
N LEU A 447 -3.77 0.02 -23.71
CA LEU A 447 -4.80 -0.48 -22.81
C LEU A 447 -5.52 0.64 -22.05
N MET A 448 -4.82 1.72 -21.70
CA MET A 448 -5.40 2.87 -20.97
C MET A 448 -6.23 3.78 -21.86
N GLU A 449 -5.99 3.80 -23.17
CA GLU A 449 -6.82 4.53 -24.14
C GLU A 449 -8.15 3.81 -24.45
N ALA A 450 -8.23 2.51 -24.15
CA ALA A 450 -9.40 1.71 -24.45
C ALA A 450 -10.55 2.01 -23.49
N ARG A 451 -11.77 2.13 -24.02
CA ARG A 451 -12.97 2.16 -23.18
C ARG A 451 -13.25 0.79 -22.58
N ARG A 452 -13.02 -0.26 -23.38
CA ARG A 452 -13.23 -1.65 -23.04
C ARG A 452 -12.08 -2.49 -23.57
N ILE A 453 -11.52 -3.34 -22.72
CA ILE A 453 -10.51 -4.32 -23.13
C ILE A 453 -11.23 -5.65 -23.34
N VAL A 454 -11.00 -6.27 -24.50
CA VAL A 454 -11.49 -7.60 -24.83
C VAL A 454 -10.29 -8.54 -24.91
N VAL A 455 -10.26 -9.54 -24.03
CA VAL A 455 -9.14 -10.48 -23.92
C VAL A 455 -9.57 -11.86 -24.37
N GLU A 456 -8.90 -12.40 -25.38
CA GLU A 456 -9.06 -13.78 -25.82
C GLU A 456 -8.21 -14.70 -24.95
N VAL A 457 -8.85 -15.72 -24.37
CA VAL A 457 -8.22 -16.73 -23.51
C VAL A 457 -8.42 -18.10 -24.13
N ASP A 458 -7.32 -18.81 -24.36
CA ASP A 458 -7.34 -20.23 -24.72
C ASP A 458 -7.59 -21.06 -23.45
N GLU A 459 -8.62 -21.92 -23.47
CA GLU A 459 -8.94 -22.83 -22.37
C GLU A 459 -7.74 -23.69 -21.94
N ALA A 460 -6.88 -24.09 -22.88
CA ALA A 460 -5.69 -24.89 -22.59
C ALA A 460 -4.60 -24.11 -21.81
N SER A 461 -4.71 -22.77 -21.78
CA SER A 461 -3.77 -21.87 -21.09
C SER A 461 -4.24 -21.46 -19.69
N VAL A 462 -5.39 -21.95 -19.24
CA VAL A 462 -5.93 -21.63 -17.91
C VAL A 462 -5.25 -22.51 -16.85
N VAL A 463 -4.56 -21.87 -15.91
CA VAL A 463 -3.93 -22.52 -14.75
C VAL A 463 -4.77 -22.29 -13.48
N ARG A 464 -4.56 -23.11 -12.45
CA ARG A 464 -5.36 -22.99 -11.22
C ARG A 464 -4.90 -21.84 -10.34
N PHE A 465 -3.59 -21.73 -10.09
CA PHE A 465 -3.01 -20.76 -9.17
C PHE A 465 -1.95 -19.86 -9.82
N PRO A 466 -1.73 -18.64 -9.30
CA PRO A 466 -0.74 -17.72 -9.87
C PRO A 466 0.67 -18.30 -9.98
N GLN A 467 1.08 -19.19 -9.07
CA GLN A 467 2.41 -19.83 -9.07
C GLN A 467 2.66 -20.65 -10.34
N GLU A 468 1.61 -21.18 -10.94
CA GLU A 468 1.71 -21.96 -12.18
C GLU A 468 1.98 -21.09 -13.41
N LEU A 469 1.94 -19.75 -13.27
CA LEU A 469 2.32 -18.82 -14.34
C LEU A 469 3.84 -18.77 -14.59
N GLY A 470 4.68 -19.37 -13.74
CA GLY A 470 6.15 -19.29 -13.84
C GLY A 470 6.69 -19.45 -15.27
N PRO A 471 6.32 -20.50 -16.02
CA PRO A 471 6.75 -20.68 -17.41
C PRO A 471 6.26 -19.59 -18.37
N ALA A 472 5.03 -19.10 -18.19
CA ALA A 472 4.43 -18.06 -19.03
C ALA A 472 4.96 -16.65 -18.70
N LEU A 473 5.43 -16.45 -17.47
CA LEU A 473 6.13 -15.24 -17.03
C LEU A 473 7.63 -15.30 -17.29
N ALA A 474 8.18 -16.44 -17.71
CA ALA A 474 9.60 -16.60 -17.98
C ALA A 474 10.06 -15.62 -19.07
N GLY A 475 11.19 -14.96 -18.82
CA GLY A 475 11.78 -13.99 -19.72
C GLY A 475 11.98 -12.62 -19.09
N ASP A 476 12.60 -11.74 -19.87
CA ASP A 476 13.07 -10.44 -19.42
C ASP A 476 12.09 -9.29 -19.84
N GLY A 477 11.05 -9.59 -20.60
CA GLY A 477 10.09 -8.59 -21.10
C GLY A 477 9.06 -8.08 -20.10
N ASP A 478 8.35 -7.03 -20.50
CA ASP A 478 7.19 -6.50 -19.79
C ASP A 478 6.04 -7.53 -19.78
N ALA A 479 5.39 -7.66 -18.62
CA ALA A 479 4.16 -8.42 -18.48
C ALA A 479 3.15 -7.69 -17.58
N LEU A 480 1.89 -8.05 -17.73
CA LEU A 480 0.77 -7.43 -17.02
C LEU A 480 -0.26 -8.50 -16.67
N ILE A 481 -0.55 -8.67 -15.38
CA ILE A 481 -1.73 -9.41 -14.94
C ILE A 481 -2.89 -8.42 -14.81
N LEU A 482 -3.97 -8.68 -15.54
CA LEU A 482 -5.22 -7.92 -15.49
C LEU A 482 -6.27 -8.68 -14.69
N THR A 483 -6.87 -8.01 -13.69
CA THR A 483 -7.91 -8.57 -12.81
C THR A 483 -9.11 -7.63 -12.78
N GLY A 484 -9.88 -7.61 -13.86
CA GLY A 484 -11.01 -6.70 -14.01
C GLY A 484 -10.63 -5.32 -14.58
N ALA A 485 -11.57 -4.38 -14.51
CA ALA A 485 -11.45 -3.03 -15.04
C ALA A 485 -10.84 -2.04 -14.02
N SER A 486 -10.43 -0.86 -14.50
CA SER A 486 -9.94 0.24 -13.65
C SER A 486 -11.02 0.59 -12.63
N ARG A 487 -10.62 0.72 -11.36
CA ARG A 487 -11.51 1.07 -10.26
C ARG A 487 -10.79 1.71 -9.08
N THR A 488 -11.50 2.57 -8.36
CA THR A 488 -11.10 3.08 -7.04
C THR A 488 -12.23 2.87 -6.03
N ALA A 489 -11.90 2.92 -4.75
CA ALA A 489 -12.85 2.93 -3.64
C ALA A 489 -12.36 3.85 -2.50
N ASP A 490 -11.51 4.84 -2.81
CA ASP A 490 -10.89 5.70 -1.78
C ASP A 490 -11.88 6.61 -1.07
N ILE A 491 -13.01 6.94 -1.70
CA ILE A 491 -14.06 7.78 -1.12
C ILE A 491 -15.20 6.89 -0.62
N GLU A 492 -15.28 6.73 0.71
CA GLU A 492 -16.31 5.95 1.41
C GLU A 492 -16.49 4.50 0.93
N LYS A 493 -15.42 3.89 0.39
CA LYS A 493 -15.45 2.53 -0.17
C LYS A 493 -16.42 2.34 -1.33
N GLN A 494 -16.91 3.43 -1.91
CA GLN A 494 -17.79 3.38 -3.08
C GLN A 494 -16.96 3.09 -4.33
N ILE A 495 -17.25 1.97 -4.99
CA ILE A 495 -16.49 1.55 -6.17
C ILE A 495 -16.85 2.43 -7.36
N VAL A 496 -15.87 3.19 -7.84
CA VAL A 496 -15.98 3.98 -9.08
C VAL A 496 -15.11 3.33 -10.14
N ARG A 497 -15.71 2.94 -11.27
CA ARG A 497 -15.03 2.28 -12.39
C ARG A 497 -14.63 3.26 -13.50
N GLY A 498 -13.56 2.92 -14.22
CA GLY A 498 -13.06 3.71 -15.35
C GLY A 498 -12.49 5.06 -14.90
N ILE A 499 -11.56 5.02 -13.95
CA ILE A 499 -10.85 6.21 -13.47
C ILE A 499 -9.86 6.64 -14.57
N HIS A 500 -8.68 6.02 -14.62
CA HIS A 500 -7.64 6.32 -15.62
C HIS A 500 -7.53 5.27 -16.73
N GLY A 501 -8.26 4.16 -16.61
CA GLY A 501 -8.22 3.05 -17.55
C GLY A 501 -9.61 2.61 -18.02
N PRO A 502 -9.72 1.40 -18.58
CA PRO A 502 -10.95 0.89 -19.15
C PRO A 502 -12.09 0.80 -18.12
N GLN A 503 -13.32 1.02 -18.61
CA GLN A 503 -14.54 0.88 -17.82
C GLN A 503 -14.96 -0.58 -17.66
N ALA A 504 -14.58 -1.43 -18.62
CA ALA A 504 -14.95 -2.83 -18.66
C ALA A 504 -13.80 -3.72 -19.16
N LEU A 505 -13.74 -4.93 -18.61
CA LEU A 505 -12.93 -6.03 -19.09
C LEU A 505 -13.87 -7.12 -19.57
N VAL A 506 -13.77 -7.50 -20.84
CA VAL A 506 -14.49 -8.63 -21.43
C VAL A 506 -13.48 -9.75 -21.65
N VAL A 507 -13.80 -10.95 -21.21
CA VAL A 507 -12.98 -12.13 -21.41
C VAL A 507 -13.73 -13.09 -22.31
N VAL A 508 -13.15 -13.35 -23.47
CA VAL A 508 -13.65 -14.32 -24.44
C VAL A 508 -12.90 -15.62 -24.22
N VAL A 509 -13.59 -16.63 -23.70
CA VAL A 509 -12.99 -17.95 -23.42
C VAL A 509 -13.42 -18.91 -24.52
N GLY A 510 -12.46 -19.47 -25.24
CA GLY A 510 -12.73 -20.43 -26.31
C GLY A 510 -11.65 -21.47 -26.46
N SER A 511 -12.02 -22.62 -27.05
CA SER A 511 -11.06 -23.62 -27.51
C SER A 511 -10.34 -23.06 -28.72
N GLY A 512 -9.01 -22.85 -28.61
CA GLY A 512 -8.22 -22.21 -29.65
C GLY A 512 -8.44 -22.83 -31.04
N THR A 513 -9.28 -22.20 -31.86
CA THR A 513 -9.26 -22.38 -33.31
C THR A 513 -8.60 -21.15 -33.88
N ALA A 514 -7.37 -21.34 -34.34
CA ALA A 514 -6.64 -20.35 -35.10
C ALA A 514 -7.51 -19.87 -36.26
N GLN A 515 -7.98 -18.61 -36.21
CA GLN A 515 -8.26 -17.89 -37.44
C GLN A 515 -6.89 -17.49 -38.00
N ALA A 516 -6.54 -18.16 -39.09
CA ALA A 516 -5.29 -18.06 -39.85
C ALA A 516 -5.11 -16.71 -40.52
#